data_AF-A0A7X7DWZ4-F1
#
_entry.id   AF-A0A7X7DWZ4-F1
#
_cell.length_a   1.000
_cell.length_b   1.000
_cell.length_c   1.000
_cell.angle_alpha   90.00
_cell.angle_beta   90.00
_cell.angle_gamma   90.00
#
_symmetry.space_group_name_H-M   'P 1'
#
loop_
_entity.id
_entity.type
_entity.pdbx_description
1 polymer ?
#
loop_
_entity_poly.entity_id
_entity_poly.type
_entity_poly.pdbx_seq_one_letter_code
_entity_poly.pdbx_strand_id
1 'polypeptide(L)'
;MKSKLIEHISGVIFVTGILMTVMFFYNRSETQKKNHENSKVKDYINIPISNINDPFQRALLKDVVNIFYPDQSEKNASIIKELISIKEEQFNAKLQKSYLEERLSFNKFVKIAGMYLKFLLVYTIVMFLTWYGVQTLAVWRFVSKKSSSYSAGIETATTPARKFKKALYSLITGIAYFLLFCPAYVIAYSIRTEFNTDSTFFMVLLGVISNGLLVMYSNKFYAFLTAESRKGYIDTSIVKNLNSTYSTHTTGGIPLKSIFSFRKNFKGHIFDHIYRNARFQYLSTIKEQASFLITGLVIIEMALNIHGHLCYEMLQQILYKNFDIVIIIILGIFYTVKLTEILTDILVHRESMRYENR
;
A
#
# COMPACT_ATOMS: atom_id res chain seq x y z
N MET A 1 7.54 -19.16 19.02
CA MET A 1 6.71 -19.26 17.79
C MET A 1 5.24 -19.56 18.09
N LYS A 2 4.92 -20.57 18.93
CA LYS A 2 3.53 -20.96 19.23
C LYS A 2 2.64 -19.81 19.72
N SER A 3 3.08 -18.98 20.70
CA SER A 3 2.32 -17.82 21.19
C SER A 3 1.99 -16.81 20.08
N LYS A 4 3.01 -16.40 19.31
CA LYS A 4 2.84 -15.46 18.19
C LYS A 4 1.85 -15.96 17.13
N LEU A 5 1.87 -17.25 16.82
CA LEU A 5 0.90 -17.83 15.86
C LEU A 5 -0.53 -17.77 16.41
N ILE A 6 -0.72 -18.04 17.71
CA ILE A 6 -2.04 -17.92 18.35
C ILE A 6 -2.53 -16.47 18.30
N GLU A 7 -1.67 -15.49 18.61
CA GLU A 7 -1.98 -14.06 18.53
C GLU A 7 -2.40 -13.64 17.11
N HIS A 8 -1.68 -14.13 16.08
CA HIS A 8 -2.03 -13.88 14.69
C HIS A 8 -3.38 -14.50 14.30
N ILE A 9 -3.62 -15.75 14.68
CA ILE A 9 -4.89 -16.44 14.38
C ILE A 9 -6.05 -15.77 15.10
N SER A 10 -5.90 -15.41 16.39
CA SER A 10 -6.94 -14.71 17.14
C SER A 10 -7.23 -13.34 16.55
N GLY A 11 -6.19 -12.61 16.12
CA GLY A 11 -6.36 -11.31 15.45
C GLY A 11 -7.09 -11.43 14.11
N VAL A 12 -6.79 -12.47 13.32
CA VAL A 12 -7.50 -12.76 12.07
C VAL A 12 -8.97 -13.05 12.33
N ILE A 13 -9.29 -13.96 13.27
CA ILE A 13 -10.66 -14.31 13.62
C ILE A 13 -11.43 -13.07 14.10
N PHE A 14 -10.82 -12.25 14.95
CA PHE A 14 -11.43 -11.05 15.51
C PHE A 14 -11.80 -10.02 14.43
N VAL A 15 -10.86 -9.67 13.55
CA VAL A 15 -11.10 -8.67 12.49
C VAL A 15 -12.11 -9.20 11.46
N THR A 16 -12.00 -10.47 11.08
CA THR A 16 -12.97 -11.09 10.17
C THR A 16 -14.37 -11.11 10.80
N GLY A 17 -14.47 -11.44 12.09
CA GLY A 17 -15.74 -11.41 12.83
C GLY A 17 -16.38 -10.03 12.85
N ILE A 18 -15.62 -8.97 13.13
CA ILE A 18 -16.10 -7.59 13.11
C ILE A 18 -16.60 -7.20 11.72
N LEU A 19 -15.80 -7.42 10.68
CA LEU A 19 -16.15 -7.02 9.32
C LEU A 19 -17.37 -7.77 8.79
N MET A 20 -17.49 -9.07 9.08
CA MET A 20 -18.67 -9.87 8.76
C MET A 20 -19.91 -9.39 9.53
N THR A 21 -19.75 -8.97 10.79
CA THR A 21 -20.84 -8.41 11.60
C THR A 21 -21.33 -7.09 11.00
N VAL A 22 -20.41 -6.19 10.62
CA VAL A 22 -20.73 -4.92 9.93
C VAL A 22 -21.47 -5.19 8.62
N MET A 23 -20.97 -6.13 7.81
CA MET A 23 -21.62 -6.54 6.56
C MET A 23 -23.04 -7.06 6.81
N PHE A 24 -23.24 -7.90 7.83
CA PHE A 24 -24.55 -8.45 8.19
C PHE A 24 -25.52 -7.36 8.65
N PHE A 25 -25.09 -6.45 9.53
CA PHE A 25 -25.92 -5.32 9.98
C PHE A 25 -26.30 -4.39 8.83
N TYR A 26 -25.35 -4.08 7.95
CA TYR A 26 -25.60 -3.24 6.79
C TYR A 26 -26.63 -3.88 5.86
N ASN A 27 -26.42 -5.14 5.46
CA ASN A 27 -27.34 -5.88 4.59
C ASN A 27 -28.74 -6.03 5.21
N ARG A 28 -28.83 -6.26 6.52
CA ARG A 28 -30.10 -6.34 7.24
C ARG A 28 -30.83 -4.99 7.25
N SER A 29 -30.12 -3.89 7.47
CA SER A 29 -30.70 -2.54 7.46
C SER A 29 -31.24 -2.13 6.09
N GLU A 30 -30.51 -2.45 5.01
CA GLU A 30 -30.91 -2.26 3.62
C GLU A 30 -32.19 -3.04 3.29
N THR A 31 -32.23 -4.30 3.70
CA THR A 31 -33.38 -5.18 3.46
C THR A 31 -34.61 -4.71 4.24
N GLN A 32 -34.43 -4.19 5.45
CA GLN A 32 -35.51 -3.63 6.25
C GLN A 32 -36.06 -2.33 5.68
N LYS A 33 -35.22 -1.44 5.13
CA LYS A 33 -35.68 -0.23 4.44
C LYS A 33 -36.55 -0.55 3.23
N LYS A 34 -36.09 -1.46 2.35
CA LYS A 34 -36.84 -1.92 1.17
C LYS A 34 -38.17 -2.62 1.52
N ASN A 35 -38.25 -3.25 2.68
CA ASN A 35 -39.48 -3.89 3.16
C ASN A 35 -40.44 -2.90 3.86
N HIS A 36 -39.95 -1.83 4.49
CA HIS A 36 -40.80 -0.79 5.09
C HIS A 36 -41.43 0.13 4.04
N GLU A 37 -40.75 0.40 2.93
CA GLU A 37 -41.25 1.26 1.85
C GLU A 37 -42.40 0.63 1.02
N ASN A 38 -42.69 -0.66 1.21
CA ASN A 38 -43.65 -1.39 0.38
C ASN A 38 -45.09 -1.42 0.92
N SER A 39 -45.39 -0.82 2.09
CA SER A 39 -46.66 -1.07 2.80
C SER A 39 -47.71 0.05 2.73
N LYS A 40 -47.36 1.32 2.48
CA LYS A 40 -48.33 2.44 2.55
C LYS A 40 -48.38 3.39 1.35
N VAL A 41 -47.32 3.45 0.54
CA VAL A 41 -47.20 4.44 -0.55
C VAL A 41 -47.55 3.85 -1.92
N LYS A 42 -47.78 2.53 -2.02
CA LYS A 42 -47.99 1.80 -3.28
C LYS A 42 -49.07 2.39 -4.18
N ASP A 43 -50.13 2.93 -3.59
CA ASP A 43 -51.27 3.51 -4.31
C ASP A 43 -51.00 4.91 -4.88
N TYR A 44 -49.97 5.61 -4.39
CA TYR A 44 -49.62 6.98 -4.80
C TYR A 44 -48.39 7.07 -5.71
N ILE A 45 -47.71 5.94 -5.99
CA ILE A 45 -46.49 5.88 -6.81
C ILE A 45 -46.71 6.35 -8.25
N ASN A 46 -47.95 6.25 -8.77
CA ASN A 46 -48.27 6.57 -10.16
C ASN A 46 -48.54 8.07 -10.43
N ILE A 47 -48.45 8.95 -9.44
CA ILE A 47 -48.63 10.39 -9.67
C ILE A 47 -47.48 10.91 -10.56
N PRO A 48 -47.76 11.48 -11.75
CA PRO A 48 -46.75 11.97 -12.68
C PRO A 48 -46.21 13.32 -12.20
N ILE A 49 -45.21 13.29 -11.32
CA ILE A 49 -44.46 14.49 -10.93
C ILE A 49 -43.28 14.64 -11.90
N SER A 50 -43.25 15.78 -12.61
CA SER A 50 -42.23 16.06 -13.64
C SER A 50 -40.88 16.44 -13.03
N ASN A 51 -40.85 17.11 -11.87
CA ASN A 51 -39.61 17.53 -11.21
C ASN A 51 -39.76 17.58 -9.68
N ILE A 52 -39.21 16.58 -9.00
CA ILE A 52 -39.30 16.42 -7.53
C ILE A 52 -38.47 17.48 -6.78
N ASN A 53 -37.51 18.14 -7.44
CA ASN A 53 -36.67 19.17 -6.82
C ASN A 53 -37.24 20.59 -6.92
N ASP A 54 -38.36 20.77 -7.63
CA ASP A 54 -39.04 22.06 -7.73
C ASP A 54 -39.86 22.34 -6.45
N PRO A 55 -39.55 23.40 -5.67
CA PRO A 55 -40.31 23.78 -4.48
C PRO A 55 -41.80 23.99 -4.76
N PHE A 56 -42.13 24.46 -5.96
CA PHE A 56 -43.52 24.70 -6.37
C PHE A 56 -44.31 23.40 -6.51
N GLN A 57 -43.74 22.38 -7.17
CA GLN A 57 -44.41 21.08 -7.33
C GLN A 57 -44.60 20.36 -5.99
N ARG A 58 -43.67 20.53 -5.04
CA ARG A 58 -43.80 20.00 -3.67
C ARG A 58 -44.96 20.66 -2.91
N ALA A 59 -45.07 21.98 -3.00
CA ALA A 59 -46.16 22.72 -2.38
C ALA A 59 -47.51 22.32 -3.00
N LEU A 60 -47.57 22.24 -4.33
CA LEU A 60 -48.77 21.88 -5.06
C LEU A 60 -49.25 20.45 -4.74
N LEU A 61 -48.33 19.48 -4.65
CA LEU A 61 -48.68 18.12 -4.21
C LEU A 61 -49.24 18.13 -2.78
N LYS A 62 -48.65 18.94 -1.88
CA LYS A 62 -49.12 19.07 -0.51
C LYS A 62 -50.52 19.67 -0.42
N ASP A 63 -50.78 20.71 -1.19
CA ASP A 63 -52.07 21.37 -1.20
C ASP A 63 -53.15 20.46 -1.80
N VAL A 64 -52.84 19.75 -2.90
CA VAL A 64 -53.76 18.79 -3.52
C VAL A 64 -54.14 17.67 -2.54
N VAL A 65 -53.17 17.05 -1.87
CA VAL A 65 -53.46 15.95 -0.93
C VAL A 65 -54.27 16.47 0.28
N ASN A 66 -54.00 17.69 0.75
CA ASN A 66 -54.76 18.31 1.83
C ASN A 66 -56.18 18.71 1.42
N ILE A 67 -56.42 19.06 0.15
CA ILE A 67 -57.78 19.33 -0.37
C ILE A 67 -58.62 18.05 -0.40
N PHE A 68 -58.03 16.91 -0.81
CA PHE A 68 -58.74 15.64 -0.88
C PHE A 68 -58.90 14.94 0.49
N TYR A 69 -57.99 15.21 1.45
CA TYR A 69 -58.02 14.65 2.80
C TYR A 69 -57.75 15.72 3.89
N PRO A 70 -58.69 16.65 4.12
CA PRO A 70 -58.49 17.83 4.97
C PRO A 70 -58.23 17.51 6.45
N ASP A 71 -58.85 16.45 6.99
CA ASP A 71 -58.72 16.09 8.42
C ASP A 71 -57.43 15.33 8.76
N GLN A 72 -56.55 15.09 7.78
CA GLN A 72 -55.37 14.24 7.92
C GLN A 72 -54.04 14.94 7.59
N SER A 73 -53.97 16.25 7.77
CA SER A 73 -52.80 17.10 7.47
C SER A 73 -51.44 16.51 7.91
N GLU A 74 -51.33 15.96 9.12
CA GLU A 74 -50.08 15.36 9.61
C GLU A 74 -49.73 14.04 8.90
N LYS A 75 -50.72 13.19 8.63
CA LYS A 75 -50.53 11.96 7.86
C LYS A 75 -50.17 12.29 6.41
N ASN A 76 -50.83 13.27 5.80
CA ASN A 76 -50.54 13.73 4.45
C ASN A 76 -49.10 14.24 4.32
N ALA A 77 -48.64 15.04 5.28
CA ALA A 77 -47.26 15.52 5.33
C ALA A 77 -46.25 14.36 5.42
N SER A 78 -46.56 13.32 6.20
CA SER A 78 -45.70 12.12 6.28
C SER A 78 -45.68 11.33 4.96
N ILE A 79 -46.83 11.14 4.32
CA ILE A 79 -46.97 10.43 3.04
C ILE A 79 -46.23 11.18 1.92
N ILE A 80 -46.33 12.51 1.88
CA ILE A 80 -45.63 13.33 0.88
C ILE A 80 -44.13 13.27 1.07
N LYS A 81 -43.64 13.32 2.32
CA LYS A 81 -42.22 13.20 2.62
C LYS A 81 -41.67 11.84 2.19
N GLU A 82 -42.41 10.77 2.45
CA GLU A 82 -42.08 9.40 2.05
C GLU A 82 -42.16 9.22 0.51
N LEU A 83 -43.14 9.84 -0.15
CA LEU A 83 -43.30 9.80 -1.60
C LEU A 83 -42.18 10.57 -2.31
N ILE A 84 -41.77 11.73 -1.77
CA ILE A 84 -40.63 12.50 -2.27
C ILE A 84 -39.34 11.68 -2.12
N SER A 85 -39.09 11.05 -0.97
CA SER A 85 -37.88 10.24 -0.78
C SER A 85 -37.85 9.04 -1.73
N ILE A 86 -38.96 8.32 -1.88
CA ILE A 86 -39.06 7.18 -2.82
C ILE A 86 -38.83 7.64 -4.26
N LYS A 87 -39.38 8.78 -4.66
CA LYS A 87 -39.22 9.32 -6.02
C LYS A 87 -37.81 9.86 -6.28
N GLU A 88 -37.19 10.47 -5.28
CA GLU A 88 -35.78 10.90 -5.32
C GLU A 88 -34.84 9.69 -5.39
N GLU A 89 -35.11 8.62 -4.64
CA GLU A 89 -34.40 7.35 -4.77
C GLU A 89 -34.62 6.70 -6.13
N GLN A 90 -35.84 6.71 -6.69
CA GLN A 90 -36.09 6.22 -8.05
C GLN A 90 -35.40 7.07 -9.13
N PHE A 91 -35.29 8.38 -8.92
CA PHE A 91 -34.58 9.29 -9.82
C PHE A 91 -33.07 9.08 -9.73
N ASN A 92 -32.52 8.97 -8.52
CA ASN A 92 -31.13 8.62 -8.27
C ASN A 92 -30.81 7.23 -8.84
N ALA A 93 -31.69 6.25 -8.67
CA ALA A 93 -31.58 4.92 -9.27
C ALA A 93 -31.68 4.98 -10.80
N LYS A 94 -32.46 5.90 -11.39
CA LYS A 94 -32.49 6.14 -12.85
C LYS A 94 -31.23 6.82 -13.36
N LEU A 95 -30.66 7.77 -12.63
CA LEU A 95 -29.37 8.39 -12.94
C LEU A 95 -28.21 7.38 -12.79
N GLN A 96 -28.29 6.51 -11.79
CA GLN A 96 -27.34 5.43 -11.52
C GLN A 96 -27.55 4.20 -12.43
N LYS A 97 -28.69 4.07 -13.13
CA LYS A 97 -28.99 2.92 -14.02
C LYS A 97 -28.05 2.79 -15.23
N SER A 98 -27.16 3.75 -15.46
CA SER A 98 -26.04 3.61 -16.41
C SER A 98 -24.86 2.80 -15.85
N TYR A 99 -24.77 2.60 -14.52
CA TYR A 99 -23.76 1.78 -13.84
C TYR A 99 -24.41 1.00 -12.69
N LEU A 100 -24.77 -0.25 -12.97
CA LEU A 100 -25.50 -1.21 -12.11
C LEU A 100 -25.09 -1.21 -10.62
N GLU A 101 -26.08 -1.26 -9.72
CA GLU A 101 -25.93 -1.83 -8.37
C GLU A 101 -25.42 -3.28 -8.50
N GLU A 102 -24.11 -3.48 -8.43
CA GLU A 102 -23.52 -4.80 -8.45
C GLU A 102 -23.54 -5.40 -7.05
N ARG A 103 -24.44 -6.36 -6.81
CA ARG A 103 -24.37 -7.20 -5.63
C ARG A 103 -23.24 -8.22 -5.74
N LEU A 104 -22.79 -8.72 -4.60
CA LEU A 104 -21.85 -9.84 -4.53
C LEU A 104 -22.41 -11.12 -5.19
N SER A 105 -22.19 -11.25 -6.49
CA SER A 105 -22.44 -12.49 -7.25
C SER A 105 -21.17 -13.33 -7.32
N PHE A 106 -21.30 -14.64 -7.52
CA PHE A 106 -20.15 -15.53 -7.71
C PHE A 106 -19.24 -15.05 -8.85
N ASN A 107 -19.81 -14.55 -9.95
CA ASN A 107 -19.05 -14.01 -11.07
C ASN A 107 -18.26 -12.75 -10.68
N LYS A 108 -18.85 -11.84 -9.89
CA LYS A 108 -18.13 -10.66 -9.40
C LYS A 108 -17.03 -11.06 -8.41
N PHE A 109 -17.28 -12.05 -7.55
CA PHE A 109 -16.26 -12.60 -6.66
C PHE A 109 -15.07 -13.17 -7.43
N VAL A 110 -15.29 -13.95 -8.49
CA VAL A 110 -14.20 -14.47 -9.34
C VAL A 110 -13.43 -13.34 -10.02
N LYS A 111 -14.11 -12.29 -10.52
CA LYS A 111 -13.44 -11.11 -11.06
C LYS A 111 -12.56 -10.42 -10.01
N ILE A 112 -13.09 -10.17 -8.82
CA ILE A 112 -12.35 -9.56 -7.70
C ILE A 112 -11.15 -10.43 -7.31
N ALA A 113 -11.32 -11.75 -7.23
CA ALA A 113 -10.24 -12.68 -6.94
C ALA A 113 -9.11 -12.61 -7.99
N GLY A 114 -9.47 -12.49 -9.28
CA GLY A 114 -8.49 -12.28 -10.35
C GLY A 114 -7.72 -10.96 -10.20
N MET A 115 -8.40 -9.87 -9.82
CA MET A 115 -7.75 -8.58 -9.56
C MET A 115 -6.88 -8.62 -8.31
N TYR A 116 -7.32 -9.32 -7.27
CA TYR A 116 -6.54 -9.55 -6.05
C TYR A 116 -5.26 -10.35 -6.33
N LEU A 117 -5.31 -11.36 -7.21
CA LEU A 117 -4.12 -12.11 -7.60
C LEU A 117 -3.11 -11.22 -8.34
N LYS A 118 -3.57 -10.34 -9.25
CA LYS A 118 -2.70 -9.34 -9.90
C LYS A 118 -2.04 -8.43 -8.86
N PHE A 119 -2.82 -7.93 -7.89
CA PHE A 119 -2.31 -7.12 -6.79
C PHE A 119 -1.21 -7.86 -6.00
N LEU A 120 -1.45 -9.12 -5.62
CA LEU A 120 -0.46 -9.96 -4.93
C LEU A 120 0.82 -10.18 -5.75
N LEU A 121 0.69 -10.36 -7.06
CA LEU A 121 1.83 -10.51 -7.96
C LEU A 121 2.68 -9.24 -7.98
N VAL A 122 2.05 -8.07 -8.20
CA VAL A 122 2.73 -6.77 -8.18
C VAL A 122 3.40 -6.55 -6.82
N TYR A 123 2.67 -6.77 -5.73
CA TYR A 123 3.18 -6.67 -4.37
C TYR A 123 4.44 -7.52 -4.15
N THR A 124 4.41 -8.80 -4.56
CA THR A 124 5.53 -9.72 -4.38
C THR A 124 6.76 -9.26 -5.16
N ILE A 125 6.58 -8.82 -6.42
CA ILE A 125 7.68 -8.31 -7.25
C ILE A 125 8.28 -7.05 -6.63
N VAL A 126 7.45 -6.08 -6.24
CA VAL A 126 7.94 -4.82 -5.65
C VAL A 126 8.63 -5.08 -4.31
N MET A 127 8.09 -5.98 -3.48
CA MET A 127 8.71 -6.34 -2.22
C MET A 127 10.10 -6.97 -2.43
N PHE A 128 10.23 -7.85 -3.42
CA PHE A 128 11.50 -8.46 -3.78
C PHE A 128 12.53 -7.44 -4.30
N LEU A 129 12.11 -6.57 -5.22
CA LEU A 129 12.97 -5.53 -5.79
C LEU A 129 13.42 -4.51 -4.74
N THR A 130 12.51 -4.08 -3.87
CA THR A 130 12.83 -3.13 -2.81
C THR A 130 13.74 -3.75 -1.75
N TRP A 131 13.48 -5.00 -1.33
CA TRP A 131 14.37 -5.73 -0.41
C TRP A 131 15.78 -5.88 -0.94
N TYR A 132 15.92 -6.26 -2.22
CA TYR A 132 17.23 -6.35 -2.87
C TYR A 132 17.89 -4.98 -3.03
N GLY A 133 17.14 -3.99 -3.51
CA GLY A 133 17.62 -2.63 -3.76
C GLY A 133 18.14 -1.95 -2.51
N VAL A 134 17.41 -2.07 -1.38
CA VAL A 134 17.81 -1.54 -0.08
C VAL A 134 19.19 -2.08 0.34
N GLN A 135 19.37 -3.40 0.29
CA GLN A 135 20.64 -4.01 0.67
C GLN A 135 21.78 -3.58 -0.25
N THR A 136 21.55 -3.58 -1.56
CA THR A 136 22.58 -3.24 -2.55
C THR A 136 23.03 -1.79 -2.41
N LEU A 137 22.10 -0.85 -2.29
CA LEU A 137 22.43 0.58 -2.16
C LEU A 137 23.13 0.90 -0.85
N ALA A 138 22.67 0.32 0.26
CA ALA A 138 23.27 0.55 1.55
C ALA A 138 24.67 -0.07 1.67
N VAL A 139 24.89 -1.28 1.13
CA VAL A 139 26.22 -1.91 1.06
C VAL A 139 27.15 -1.09 0.18
N TRP A 140 26.70 -0.72 -1.02
CA TRP A 140 27.50 0.10 -1.94
C TRP A 140 27.92 1.43 -1.30
N ARG A 141 26.97 2.13 -0.66
CA ARG A 141 27.22 3.38 0.07
C ARG A 141 28.21 3.18 1.23
N PHE A 142 28.06 2.09 1.99
CA PHE A 142 28.95 1.77 3.11
C PHE A 142 30.39 1.50 2.65
N VAL A 143 30.56 0.64 1.65
CA VAL A 143 31.87 0.29 1.09
C VAL A 143 32.52 1.53 0.46
N SER A 144 31.77 2.29 -0.34
CA SER A 144 32.26 3.53 -0.95
C SER A 144 32.75 4.52 0.10
N LYS A 145 31.97 4.78 1.17
CA LYS A 145 32.37 5.70 2.24
C LYS A 145 33.63 5.22 2.97
N LYS A 146 33.71 3.93 3.32
CA LYS A 146 34.89 3.35 3.99
C LYS A 146 36.13 3.35 3.09
N SER A 147 35.97 3.08 1.80
CA SER A 147 37.05 3.17 0.81
C SER A 147 37.56 4.60 0.67
N SER A 148 36.66 5.59 0.56
CA SER A 148 37.05 7.01 0.47
C SER A 148 37.74 7.52 1.72
N SER A 149 37.33 7.09 2.93
CA SER A 149 38.04 7.44 4.17
C SER A 149 39.45 6.84 4.22
N TYR A 150 39.68 5.69 3.59
CA TYR A 150 41.00 5.06 3.49
C TYR A 150 41.91 5.79 2.49
N SER A 151 41.34 6.29 1.38
CA SER A 151 42.06 7.06 0.36
C SER A 151 42.23 8.55 0.71
N ALA A 152 41.42 9.10 1.62
CA ALA A 152 41.46 10.52 2.03
C ALA A 152 42.72 10.93 2.81
N GLY A 153 43.59 9.97 3.19
CA GLY A 153 44.94 10.27 3.68
C GLY A 153 45.87 10.79 2.57
N ILE A 154 45.45 10.72 1.30
CA ILE A 154 46.20 11.16 0.14
C ILE A 154 45.23 11.95 -0.76
N GLU A 155 44.97 13.23 -0.49
CA GLU A 155 44.72 14.16 -1.60
C GLU A 155 44.81 15.64 -1.24
N THR A 156 45.58 16.29 -2.10
CA THR A 156 46.01 17.67 -2.23
C THR A 156 44.92 18.63 -2.76
N ALA A 157 45.17 19.92 -2.54
CA ALA A 157 44.50 21.14 -3.02
C ALA A 157 43.38 20.98 -4.08
N THR A 158 42.17 21.43 -3.74
CA THR A 158 40.98 21.35 -4.59
C THR A 158 40.99 22.37 -5.74
N THR A 159 40.94 21.90 -6.99
CA THR A 159 40.75 22.72 -8.20
C THR A 159 39.27 23.16 -8.40
N PRO A 160 39.01 24.32 -9.05
CA PRO A 160 37.66 24.86 -9.25
C PRO A 160 36.73 23.94 -10.07
N ALA A 161 37.27 23.18 -11.03
CA ALA A 161 36.51 22.17 -11.78
C ALA A 161 35.93 21.06 -10.87
N ARG A 162 36.61 20.75 -9.75
CA ARG A 162 36.12 19.77 -8.76
C ARG A 162 34.97 20.32 -7.94
N LYS A 163 34.94 21.63 -7.68
CA LYS A 163 33.81 22.32 -7.02
C LYS A 163 32.56 22.31 -7.90
N PHE A 164 32.69 22.58 -9.21
CA PHE A 164 31.56 22.52 -10.14
C PHE A 164 31.00 21.11 -10.29
N LYS A 165 31.86 20.08 -10.46
CA LYS A 165 31.41 18.68 -10.47
C LYS A 165 30.72 18.27 -9.18
N LYS A 166 31.21 18.75 -8.02
CA LYS A 166 30.58 18.49 -6.71
C LYS A 166 29.21 19.17 -6.58
N ALA A 167 29.07 20.40 -7.09
CA ALA A 167 27.81 21.13 -7.12
C ALA A 167 26.77 20.46 -8.04
N LEU A 168 27.17 20.10 -9.27
CA LEU A 168 26.32 19.39 -10.22
C LEU A 168 25.88 18.03 -9.67
N TYR A 169 26.82 17.27 -9.08
CA TYR A 169 26.52 16.02 -8.42
C TYR A 169 25.54 16.22 -7.25
N SER A 170 25.74 17.25 -6.42
CA SER A 170 24.82 17.57 -5.32
C SER A 170 23.42 17.93 -5.82
N LEU A 171 23.31 18.65 -6.95
CA LEU A 171 22.04 19.06 -7.53
C LEU A 171 21.28 17.86 -8.13
N ILE A 172 21.95 17.02 -8.93
CA ILE A 172 21.37 15.78 -9.46
C ILE A 172 20.95 14.84 -8.31
N THR A 173 21.80 14.72 -7.29
CA THR A 173 21.48 13.91 -6.10
C THR A 173 20.26 14.50 -5.38
N GLY A 174 20.16 15.83 -5.27
CA GLY A 174 19.00 16.52 -4.72
C GLY A 174 17.71 16.23 -5.48
N ILE A 175 17.73 16.32 -6.82
CA ILE A 175 16.58 15.98 -7.68
C ILE A 175 16.20 14.50 -7.53
N ALA A 176 17.19 13.60 -7.50
CA ALA A 176 16.95 12.17 -7.33
C ALA A 176 16.32 11.86 -5.96
N TYR A 177 16.81 12.49 -4.89
CA TYR A 177 16.18 12.36 -3.56
C TYR A 177 14.78 12.95 -3.53
N PHE A 178 14.54 14.08 -4.21
CA PHE A 178 13.22 14.69 -4.31
C PHE A 178 12.22 13.76 -5.01
N LEU A 179 12.59 13.17 -6.15
CA LEU A 179 11.78 12.17 -6.84
C LEU A 179 11.51 10.93 -5.96
N LEU A 180 12.50 10.48 -5.19
CA LEU A 180 12.33 9.34 -4.29
C LEU A 180 11.46 9.67 -3.07
N PHE A 181 11.34 10.96 -2.69
CA PHE A 181 10.53 11.43 -1.56
C PHE A 181 9.15 11.97 -1.94
N CYS A 182 8.90 12.22 -3.22
CA CYS A 182 7.59 12.67 -3.68
C CYS A 182 6.54 11.59 -3.36
N PRO A 183 5.37 11.97 -2.80
CA PRO A 183 4.30 11.03 -2.56
C PRO A 183 3.87 10.33 -3.84
N ALA A 184 3.56 9.04 -3.73
CA ALA A 184 3.40 8.22 -4.92
C ALA A 184 2.29 8.67 -5.86
N TYR A 185 1.24 9.27 -5.30
CA TYR A 185 0.12 9.84 -6.05
C TYR A 185 0.54 11.07 -6.87
N VAL A 186 1.47 11.91 -6.38
CA VAL A 186 1.91 13.12 -7.11
C VAL A 186 2.62 12.72 -8.39
N ILE A 187 3.53 11.75 -8.30
CA ILE A 187 4.26 11.22 -9.46
C ILE A 187 3.30 10.51 -10.41
N ALA A 188 2.35 9.75 -9.86
CA ALA A 188 1.31 9.09 -10.66
C ALA A 188 0.50 10.11 -11.48
N TYR A 189 0.01 11.19 -10.86
CA TYR A 189 -0.77 12.23 -11.56
C TYR A 189 0.07 13.02 -12.56
N SER A 190 1.33 13.35 -12.25
CA SER A 190 2.18 14.09 -13.18
C SER A 190 2.55 13.28 -14.43
N ILE A 191 2.62 11.95 -14.34
CA ILE A 191 2.98 11.08 -15.46
C ILE A 191 1.76 10.59 -16.23
N ARG A 192 0.58 10.52 -15.58
CA ARG A 192 -0.68 10.07 -16.19
C ARG A 192 -1.06 10.85 -17.46
N THR A 193 -0.65 12.12 -17.57
CA THR A 193 -0.93 12.95 -18.75
C THR A 193 -0.06 12.63 -19.96
N GLU A 194 1.08 11.96 -19.79
CA GLU A 194 2.09 11.80 -20.85
C GLU A 194 2.37 10.35 -21.26
N PHE A 195 2.10 9.37 -20.38
CA PHE A 195 2.40 7.96 -20.63
C PHE A 195 1.17 7.07 -20.51
N ASN A 196 1.18 5.95 -21.25
CA ASN A 196 0.17 4.91 -21.12
C ASN A 196 0.32 4.23 -19.74
N THR A 197 -0.39 4.75 -18.76
CA THR A 197 -0.27 4.40 -17.34
C THR A 197 -1.01 3.12 -16.96
N ASP A 198 -1.74 2.51 -17.90
CA ASP A 198 -2.50 1.26 -17.71
C ASP A 198 -1.63 -0.01 -17.65
N SER A 199 -0.30 0.14 -17.57
CA SER A 199 0.63 -0.98 -17.53
C SER A 199 1.00 -1.38 -16.10
N THR A 200 0.87 -2.67 -15.80
CA THR A 200 1.37 -3.29 -14.55
C THR A 200 2.86 -3.04 -14.32
N PHE A 201 3.65 -2.92 -15.40
CA PHE A 201 5.07 -2.58 -15.33
C PHE A 201 5.29 -1.19 -14.72
N PHE A 202 4.48 -0.21 -15.11
CA PHE A 202 4.58 1.16 -14.63
C PHE A 202 4.23 1.25 -13.14
N MET A 203 3.23 0.48 -12.70
CA MET A 203 2.89 0.33 -11.29
C MET A 203 4.03 -0.27 -10.47
N VAL A 204 4.71 -1.30 -10.97
CA VAL A 204 5.89 -1.87 -10.30
C VAL A 204 6.99 -0.83 -10.16
N LEU A 205 7.27 -0.07 -11.22
CA LEU A 205 8.30 0.98 -11.21
C LEU A 205 7.99 2.06 -10.16
N LEU A 206 6.75 2.56 -10.14
CA LEU A 206 6.31 3.51 -9.11
C LEU A 206 6.32 2.90 -7.72
N GLY A 207 5.89 1.65 -7.54
CA GLY A 207 5.94 0.98 -6.24
C GLY A 207 7.37 0.92 -5.66
N VAL A 208 8.38 0.77 -6.51
CA VAL A 208 9.79 0.74 -6.10
C VAL A 208 10.36 2.14 -5.80
N ILE A 209 10.04 3.13 -6.64
CA ILE A 209 10.68 4.46 -6.62
C ILE A 209 9.89 5.46 -5.76
N SER A 210 8.57 5.44 -5.86
CA SER A 210 7.66 6.56 -5.58
C SER A 210 7.24 6.70 -4.11
N ASN A 211 7.79 5.89 -3.20
CA ASN A 211 7.27 5.79 -1.84
C ASN A 211 8.34 6.03 -0.76
N GLY A 212 9.53 6.55 -1.13
CA GLY A 212 10.63 6.78 -0.20
C GLY A 212 11.23 5.52 0.44
N LEU A 213 10.61 4.35 0.25
CA LEU A 213 10.96 3.09 0.90
C LEU A 213 12.40 2.72 0.65
N LEU A 214 12.81 2.76 -0.62
CA LEU A 214 14.15 2.37 -1.00
C LEU A 214 15.22 3.27 -0.34
N VAL A 215 14.96 4.57 -0.21
CA VAL A 215 15.88 5.50 0.49
C VAL A 215 15.84 5.31 1.99
N MET A 216 14.64 5.31 2.59
CA MET A 216 14.44 5.22 4.03
C MET A 216 15.01 3.93 4.59
N TYR A 217 14.70 2.79 3.97
CA TYR A 217 15.19 1.50 4.41
C TYR A 217 16.65 1.26 4.03
N SER A 218 17.17 1.87 2.95
CA SER A 218 18.62 1.91 2.68
C SER A 218 19.36 2.69 3.76
N ASN A 219 18.83 3.83 4.21
CA ASN A 219 19.39 4.58 5.35
C ASN A 219 19.36 3.76 6.65
N LYS A 220 18.24 3.07 6.92
CA LYS A 220 18.10 2.20 8.09
C LYS A 220 19.09 1.04 8.06
N PHE A 221 19.23 0.36 6.91
CA PHE A 221 20.21 -0.73 6.75
C PHE A 221 21.65 -0.22 6.86
N TYR A 222 21.95 0.93 6.27
CA TYR A 222 23.25 1.58 6.38
C TYR A 222 23.58 1.94 7.85
N ALA A 223 22.60 2.37 8.64
CA ALA A 223 22.77 2.62 10.06
C ALA A 223 23.12 1.33 10.82
N PHE A 224 22.46 0.20 10.53
CA PHE A 224 22.83 -1.10 11.09
C PHE A 224 24.26 -1.51 10.70
N LEU A 225 24.65 -1.38 9.43
CA LEU A 225 26.03 -1.65 9.00
C LEU A 225 27.04 -0.78 9.75
N THR A 226 26.71 0.49 9.99
CA THR A 226 27.57 1.42 10.73
C THR A 226 27.65 1.05 12.22
N ALA A 227 26.55 0.69 12.85
CA ALA A 227 26.51 0.27 14.25
C ALA A 227 27.28 -1.04 14.46
N GLU A 228 27.05 -2.04 13.61
CA GLU A 228 27.80 -3.30 13.63
C GLU A 228 29.29 -3.07 13.40
N SER A 229 29.66 -2.13 12.52
CA SER A 229 31.07 -1.81 12.23
C SER A 229 31.89 -1.25 13.39
N ARG A 230 31.25 -0.92 14.52
CA ARG A 230 31.88 -0.33 15.72
C ARG A 230 31.97 -1.31 16.90
N LYS A 231 31.49 -2.54 16.74
CA LYS A 231 31.46 -3.53 17.82
C LYS A 231 32.81 -4.26 17.95
N GLY A 232 33.17 -4.62 19.18
CA GLY A 232 34.49 -5.20 19.50
C GLY A 232 34.79 -6.57 18.86
N TYR A 233 33.79 -7.31 18.37
CA TYR A 233 34.05 -8.55 17.62
C TYR A 233 34.81 -8.29 16.31
N ILE A 234 34.81 -7.06 15.80
CA ILE A 234 35.59 -6.68 14.62
C ILE A 234 37.08 -6.71 14.93
N ASP A 235 37.49 -6.24 16.10
CA ASP A 235 38.89 -6.27 16.50
C ASP A 235 39.38 -7.72 16.61
N THR A 236 38.53 -8.62 17.14
CA THR A 236 38.85 -10.06 17.15
C THR A 236 38.92 -10.66 15.75
N SER A 237 38.16 -10.12 14.79
CA SER A 237 38.17 -10.56 13.39
C SER A 237 39.44 -10.10 12.67
N ILE A 238 39.95 -8.91 13.00
CA ILE A 238 41.23 -8.39 12.53
C ILE A 238 42.37 -9.25 13.05
N VAL A 239 42.35 -9.61 14.34
CA VAL A 239 43.37 -10.50 14.95
C VAL A 239 43.36 -11.89 14.31
N LYS A 240 42.20 -12.37 13.84
CA LYS A 240 42.07 -13.62 13.06
C LYS A 240 42.54 -13.51 11.61
N ASN A 241 43.23 -12.42 11.25
CA ASN A 241 43.83 -12.17 9.95
C ASN A 241 42.81 -12.14 8.79
N LEU A 242 41.59 -11.67 9.05
CA LEU A 242 40.59 -11.42 8.00
C LEU A 242 40.90 -10.12 7.27
N ASN A 243 40.61 -10.08 5.96
CA ASN A 243 40.81 -8.88 5.15
C ASN A 243 39.97 -7.70 5.66
N SER A 244 40.60 -6.53 5.77
CA SER A 244 40.02 -5.29 6.29
C SER A 244 39.94 -4.16 5.26
N THR A 245 40.44 -4.40 4.04
CA THR A 245 40.53 -3.39 2.98
C THR A 245 39.20 -3.25 2.25
N TYR A 246 38.57 -2.07 2.34
CA TYR A 246 37.29 -1.78 1.67
C TYR A 246 37.42 -1.32 0.20
N SER A 247 38.63 -1.31 -0.36
CA SER A 247 38.86 -0.93 -1.76
C SER A 247 38.26 -1.98 -2.70
N THR A 248 37.69 -1.51 -3.82
CA THR A 248 37.07 -2.37 -4.84
C THR A 248 38.05 -2.93 -5.86
N HIS A 249 39.29 -2.41 -5.90
CA HIS A 249 40.28 -2.72 -6.93
C HIS A 249 41.46 -3.55 -6.42
N THR A 250 41.55 -3.81 -5.11
CA THR A 250 42.63 -4.58 -4.50
C THR A 250 42.27 -6.07 -4.35
N THR A 251 43.27 -6.95 -4.42
CA THR A 251 43.10 -8.42 -4.25
C THR A 251 42.58 -8.83 -2.86
N GLY A 252 42.88 -8.04 -1.82
CA GLY A 252 42.28 -8.17 -0.48
C GLY A 252 41.00 -7.35 -0.26
N GLY A 253 40.43 -6.79 -1.33
CA GLY A 253 39.30 -5.87 -1.30
C GLY A 253 37.93 -6.52 -1.42
N ILE A 254 36.87 -5.70 -1.44
CA ILE A 254 35.50 -6.16 -1.71
C ILE A 254 35.22 -5.98 -3.21
N PRO A 255 35.10 -7.05 -4.02
CA PRO A 255 34.84 -6.90 -5.45
C PRO A 255 33.43 -6.38 -5.70
N LEU A 256 33.26 -5.52 -6.72
CA LEU A 256 31.96 -4.97 -7.11
C LEU A 256 30.92 -6.07 -7.38
N LYS A 257 31.35 -7.19 -7.99
CA LYS A 257 30.49 -8.33 -8.27
C LYS A 257 29.84 -8.90 -7.01
N SER A 258 30.53 -8.89 -5.86
CA SER A 258 29.96 -9.36 -4.59
C SER A 258 28.90 -8.40 -4.04
N ILE A 259 29.04 -7.10 -4.29
CA ILE A 259 28.06 -6.07 -3.88
C ILE A 259 26.74 -6.23 -4.67
N PHE A 260 26.83 -6.46 -5.98
CA PHE A 260 25.66 -6.63 -6.87
C PHE A 260 25.21 -8.09 -7.05
N SER A 261 25.79 -9.02 -6.29
CA SER A 261 25.35 -10.41 -6.34
C SER A 261 23.99 -10.58 -5.65
N PHE A 262 23.13 -11.44 -6.22
CA PHE A 262 21.83 -11.76 -5.63
C PHE A 262 21.96 -12.33 -4.21
N ARG A 263 22.96 -13.21 -4.01
CA ARG A 263 23.38 -13.70 -2.68
C ARG A 263 24.70 -13.05 -2.29
N LYS A 264 24.61 -11.91 -1.63
CA LYS A 264 25.76 -11.17 -1.11
C LYS A 264 26.55 -12.02 -0.10
N ASN A 265 27.82 -12.28 -0.41
CA ASN A 265 28.75 -13.04 0.42
C ASN A 265 30.14 -12.42 0.27
N PHE A 266 30.84 -12.20 1.38
CA PHE A 266 32.14 -11.52 1.41
C PHE A 266 33.21 -12.42 2.04
N LYS A 267 33.38 -13.62 1.49
CA LYS A 267 34.29 -14.65 2.03
C LYS A 267 35.68 -14.10 2.35
N GLY A 268 36.17 -14.37 3.56
CA GLY A 268 37.51 -13.97 4.02
C GLY A 268 37.66 -12.49 4.36
N HIS A 269 36.57 -11.71 4.35
CA HIS A 269 36.57 -10.29 4.69
C HIS A 269 35.74 -10.03 5.94
N ILE A 270 36.19 -9.10 6.79
CA ILE A 270 35.50 -8.72 8.06
C ILE A 270 34.06 -8.27 7.80
N PHE A 271 33.85 -7.62 6.67
CA PHE A 271 32.52 -7.16 6.23
C PHE A 271 31.47 -8.28 6.12
N ASP A 272 31.85 -9.55 5.93
CA ASP A 272 30.89 -10.65 5.91
C ASP A 272 30.16 -10.78 7.25
N HIS A 273 30.89 -10.66 8.36
CA HIS A 273 30.32 -10.71 9.71
C HIS A 273 29.43 -9.49 9.99
N ILE A 274 29.90 -8.29 9.60
CA ILE A 274 29.13 -7.04 9.70
C ILE A 274 27.82 -7.17 8.92
N TYR A 275 27.89 -7.63 7.67
CA TYR A 275 26.74 -7.77 6.79
C TYR A 275 25.73 -8.80 7.31
N ARG A 276 26.19 -9.98 7.78
CA ARG A 276 25.29 -11.02 8.32
C ARG A 276 24.55 -10.55 9.56
N ASN A 277 25.24 -9.89 10.49
CA ASN A 277 24.62 -9.38 11.71
C ASN A 277 23.64 -8.23 11.42
N ALA A 278 24.04 -7.29 10.54
CA ALA A 278 23.15 -6.20 10.12
C ALA A 278 21.92 -6.74 9.37
N ARG A 279 22.10 -7.76 8.50
CA ARG A 279 21.01 -8.45 7.81
C ARG A 279 20.04 -9.10 8.77
N PHE A 280 20.54 -9.77 9.81
CA PHE A 280 19.69 -10.38 10.83
C PHE A 280 18.83 -9.35 11.56
N GLN A 281 19.42 -8.23 12.01
CA GLN A 281 18.66 -7.13 12.63
C GLN A 281 17.65 -6.49 11.67
N TYR A 282 18.00 -6.41 10.39
CA TYR A 282 17.12 -5.84 9.38
C TYR A 282 15.89 -6.71 9.07
N LEU A 283 15.94 -8.04 9.28
CA LEU A 283 14.80 -8.93 9.02
C LEU A 283 13.52 -8.51 9.77
N SER A 284 13.64 -7.96 10.98
CA SER A 284 12.47 -7.49 11.73
C SER A 284 11.80 -6.26 11.09
N THR A 285 12.55 -5.46 10.33
CA THR A 285 12.04 -4.25 9.67
C THR A 285 11.27 -4.53 8.38
N ILE A 286 11.32 -5.78 7.88
CA ILE A 286 10.57 -6.21 6.69
C ILE A 286 9.05 -6.05 6.91
N LYS A 287 8.57 -6.24 8.14
CA LYS A 287 7.16 -6.02 8.50
C LYS A 287 6.72 -4.59 8.24
N GLU A 288 7.52 -3.65 8.72
CA GLU A 288 7.29 -2.22 8.57
C GLU A 288 7.34 -1.84 7.09
N GLN A 289 8.34 -2.33 6.35
CA GLN A 289 8.48 -2.09 4.92
C GLN A 289 7.28 -2.63 4.13
N ALA A 290 6.81 -3.83 4.45
CA ALA A 290 5.66 -4.43 3.82
C ALA A 290 4.38 -3.61 4.06
N SER A 291 4.16 -3.11 5.27
CA SER A 291 3.00 -2.27 5.59
C SER A 291 2.99 -1.01 4.73
N PHE A 292 4.10 -0.27 4.68
CA PHE A 292 4.16 0.94 3.86
C PHE A 292 4.07 0.64 2.36
N LEU A 293 4.61 -0.49 1.91
CA LEU A 293 4.49 -0.91 0.51
C LEU A 293 3.04 -1.19 0.13
N ILE A 294 2.30 -1.93 0.96
CA ILE A 294 0.89 -2.23 0.72
C ILE A 294 0.09 -0.92 0.66
N THR A 295 0.28 -0.01 1.63
CA THR A 295 -0.36 1.31 1.61
C THR A 295 0.00 2.10 0.35
N GLY A 296 1.27 2.12 -0.05
CA GLY A 296 1.73 2.80 -1.25
C GLY A 296 1.08 2.25 -2.53
N LEU A 297 1.01 0.92 -2.67
CA LEU A 297 0.37 0.28 -3.82
C LEU A 297 -1.13 0.60 -3.89
N VAL A 298 -1.84 0.59 -2.76
CA VAL A 298 -3.26 0.99 -2.72
C VAL A 298 -3.44 2.41 -3.24
N ILE A 299 -2.61 3.36 -2.77
CA ILE A 299 -2.66 4.77 -3.20
C ILE A 299 -2.34 4.91 -4.68
N ILE A 300 -1.29 4.23 -5.17
CA ILE A 300 -0.87 4.27 -6.57
C ILE A 300 -1.99 3.73 -7.47
N GLU A 301 -2.57 2.58 -7.14
CA GLU A 301 -3.66 1.98 -7.91
C GLU A 301 -4.89 2.89 -7.99
N MET A 302 -5.26 3.54 -6.89
CA MET A 302 -6.36 4.51 -6.86
C MET A 302 -6.06 5.76 -7.68
N ALA A 303 -4.84 6.31 -7.58
CA ALA A 303 -4.46 7.55 -8.26
C ALA A 303 -4.34 7.38 -9.79
N LEU A 304 -3.77 6.25 -10.23
CA LEU A 304 -3.62 5.95 -11.66
C LEU A 304 -4.94 5.59 -12.33
N ASN A 305 -5.98 5.20 -11.58
CA ASN A 305 -7.30 4.86 -12.12
C ASN A 305 -7.19 3.78 -13.22
N ILE A 306 -6.38 2.74 -12.94
CA ILE A 306 -6.16 1.66 -13.89
C ILE A 306 -7.34 0.69 -13.78
N HIS A 307 -8.08 0.54 -14.87
CA HIS A 307 -9.26 -0.30 -14.89
C HIS A 307 -8.89 -1.78 -14.70
N GLY A 308 -9.70 -2.52 -13.93
CA GLY A 308 -9.43 -3.94 -13.65
C GLY A 308 -8.33 -4.21 -12.62
N HIS A 309 -7.98 -3.19 -11.82
CA HIS A 309 -7.18 -3.33 -10.59
C HIS A 309 -8.05 -3.30 -9.34
N LEU A 310 -7.56 -3.96 -8.29
CA LEU A 310 -8.33 -4.22 -7.08
C LEU A 310 -8.71 -2.94 -6.34
N CYS A 311 -7.75 -2.04 -6.12
CA CYS A 311 -8.01 -0.83 -5.32
C CYS A 311 -8.79 0.22 -6.10
N TYR A 312 -8.71 0.20 -7.43
CA TYR A 312 -9.56 1.00 -8.29
C TYR A 312 -11.03 0.54 -8.21
N GLU A 313 -11.29 -0.77 -8.35
CA GLU A 313 -12.63 -1.31 -8.12
C GLU A 313 -13.12 -0.97 -6.71
N MET A 314 -12.28 -1.09 -5.69
CA MET A 314 -12.68 -0.70 -4.33
C MET A 314 -13.17 0.75 -4.26
N LEU A 315 -12.44 1.69 -4.87
CA LEU A 315 -12.84 3.10 -4.92
C LEU A 315 -14.17 3.29 -5.65
N GLN A 316 -14.35 2.59 -6.78
CA GLN A 316 -15.59 2.61 -7.55
C GLN A 316 -16.78 2.06 -6.74
N GLN A 317 -16.59 0.95 -6.02
CA GLN A 317 -17.65 0.33 -5.22
C GLN A 317 -17.98 1.14 -3.96
N ILE A 318 -17.01 1.89 -3.39
CA ILE A 318 -17.27 2.89 -2.36
C ILE A 318 -18.19 4.00 -2.90
N LEU A 319 -17.90 4.51 -4.09
CA LEU A 319 -18.70 5.56 -4.73
C LEU A 319 -20.15 5.11 -4.97
N TYR A 320 -20.32 3.85 -5.37
CA TYR A 320 -21.64 3.24 -5.59
C TYR A 320 -22.29 2.67 -4.32
N LYS A 321 -21.68 2.83 -3.15
CA LYS A 321 -22.18 2.32 -1.86
C LYS A 321 -22.40 0.80 -1.80
N ASN A 322 -21.69 0.03 -2.66
CA ASN A 322 -21.69 -1.44 -2.62
C ASN A 322 -20.70 -1.94 -1.55
N PHE A 323 -21.05 -1.72 -0.28
CA PHE A 323 -20.15 -1.97 0.86
C PHE A 323 -19.83 -3.46 1.07
N ASP A 324 -20.68 -4.37 0.60
CA ASP A 324 -20.41 -5.81 0.59
C ASP A 324 -19.12 -6.14 -0.18
N ILE A 325 -18.97 -5.60 -1.39
CA ILE A 325 -17.78 -5.78 -2.21
C ILE A 325 -16.56 -5.12 -1.57
N VAL A 326 -16.73 -3.90 -1.06
CA VAL A 326 -15.65 -3.14 -0.40
C VAL A 326 -15.09 -3.90 0.80
N ILE A 327 -15.97 -4.46 1.64
CA ILE A 327 -15.56 -5.24 2.82
C ILE A 327 -14.73 -6.46 2.40
N ILE A 328 -15.11 -7.17 1.33
CA ILE A 328 -14.33 -8.31 0.82
C ILE A 328 -12.93 -7.87 0.35
N ILE A 329 -12.83 -6.75 -0.36
CA ILE A 329 -11.54 -6.24 -0.82
C ILE A 329 -10.65 -5.86 0.38
N ILE A 330 -11.22 -5.16 1.37
CA ILE A 330 -10.51 -4.80 2.61
C ILE A 330 -10.04 -6.06 3.36
N LEU A 331 -10.88 -7.09 3.45
CA LEU A 331 -10.50 -8.39 4.03
C LEU A 331 -9.32 -9.03 3.29
N GLY A 332 -9.32 -9.00 1.95
CA GLY A 332 -8.21 -9.50 1.14
C GLY A 332 -6.89 -8.76 1.43
N ILE A 333 -6.94 -7.43 1.49
CA ILE A 333 -5.78 -6.60 1.84
C ILE A 333 -5.30 -6.92 3.26
N PHE A 334 -6.22 -7.03 4.23
CA PHE A 334 -5.90 -7.41 5.60
C PHE A 334 -5.21 -8.78 5.70
N TYR A 335 -5.71 -9.79 4.97
CA TYR A 335 -5.07 -11.09 4.90
C TYR A 335 -3.68 -11.02 4.28
N THR A 336 -3.46 -10.16 3.28
CA THR A 336 -2.12 -9.92 2.70
C THR A 336 -1.14 -9.38 3.75
N VAL A 337 -1.56 -8.38 4.52
CA VAL A 337 -0.76 -7.80 5.61
C VAL A 337 -0.43 -8.87 6.64
N LYS A 338 -1.44 -9.60 7.14
CA LYS A 338 -1.25 -10.63 8.16
C LYS A 338 -0.40 -11.80 7.70
N LEU A 339 -0.60 -12.28 6.47
CA LEU A 339 0.23 -13.32 5.89
C LEU A 339 1.70 -12.88 5.86
N THR A 340 1.97 -11.62 5.49
CA THR A 340 3.33 -11.09 5.47
C THR A 340 3.95 -11.01 6.88
N GLU A 341 3.19 -10.58 7.88
CA GLU A 341 3.64 -10.56 9.28
C GLU A 341 3.99 -11.96 9.79
N ILE A 342 3.16 -12.96 9.48
CA ILE A 342 3.39 -14.35 9.87
C ILE A 342 4.65 -14.89 9.17
N LEU A 343 4.77 -14.69 7.86
CA LEU A 343 5.92 -15.17 7.09
C LEU A 343 7.24 -14.54 7.59
N THR A 344 7.23 -13.25 7.90
CA THR A 344 8.41 -12.57 8.45
C THR A 344 8.78 -13.04 9.85
N ASP A 345 7.79 -13.28 10.75
CA ASP A 345 8.07 -13.88 12.06
C ASP A 345 8.69 -15.29 11.92
N ILE A 346 8.17 -16.11 11.02
CA ILE A 346 8.70 -17.45 10.74
C ILE A 346 10.15 -17.35 10.24
N LEU A 347 10.43 -16.43 9.32
CA LEU A 347 11.78 -16.20 8.79
C LEU A 347 12.75 -15.75 9.90
N VAL A 348 12.36 -14.78 10.72
CA VAL A 348 13.18 -14.28 11.84
C VAL A 348 13.47 -15.39 12.84
N HIS A 349 12.47 -16.18 13.21
CA HIS A 349 12.65 -17.28 14.16
C HIS A 349 13.55 -18.38 13.60
N ARG A 350 13.36 -18.76 12.32
CA ARG A 350 14.22 -19.74 11.66
C ARG A 350 15.68 -19.28 11.63
N GLU A 351 15.91 -17.99 11.40
CA GLU A 351 17.27 -17.45 11.40
C GLU A 351 17.84 -17.35 12.83
N SER A 352 17.03 -17.01 13.85
CA SER A 352 17.44 -17.03 15.27
C SER A 352 17.92 -18.42 15.71
N MET A 353 17.15 -19.46 15.38
CA MET A 353 17.50 -20.85 15.72
C MET A 353 18.84 -21.29 15.09
N ARG A 354 19.26 -20.69 13.96
CA ARG A 354 20.57 -20.99 13.35
C ARG A 354 21.73 -20.35 14.10
N TYR A 355 21.49 -19.24 14.81
CA TYR A 355 22.50 -18.57 15.63
C TYR A 355 22.56 -19.14 17.05
N GLU A 356 21.46 -19.71 17.57
CA GLU A 356 21.44 -20.36 18.90
C GLU A 356 22.01 -21.79 18.87
N ASN A 357 21.87 -22.51 17.75
CA ASN A 357 22.35 -23.90 17.61
C ASN A 357 23.77 -24.01 16.99
N ARG A 358 24.54 -22.93 16.98
CA ARG A 358 25.94 -22.87 16.52
C ARG A 358 26.78 -22.17 17.56
#